data_AF-A0A5R9NLH3-F1
#
_entry.id   AF-A0A5R9NLH3-F1
#
_cell.length_a   1.000
_cell.length_b   1.000
_cell.length_c   1.000
_cell.angle_alpha   90.00
_cell.angle_beta   90.00
_cell.angle_gamma   90.00
#
_symmetry.space_group_name_H-M   'P 1'
#
loop_
_entity.id
_entity.type
_entity.pdbx_description
1 polymer ?
#
loop_
_entity_poly.entity_id
_entity_poly.type
_entity_poly.pdbx_seq_one_letter_code
_entity_poly.pdbx_strand_id
1 'polypeptide(L)'
;MGYFPNGTEGMLYEEEYCDRCLHQDECPVWLAHLLYSYRDCNHDSSILHLLIPKLQLSNGQCLMFVDKGLLSNLALQKFKSDSAANRAAIRAEMEKAND
;
A
#
# COMPACT_ATOMS: atom_id res chain seq x y z
N MET A 1 3.20 18.04 -4.76
CA MET A 1 2.74 18.53 -3.44
C MET A 1 1.79 17.45 -2.91
N GLY A 2 1.40 17.46 -1.64
CA GLY A 2 0.05 16.97 -1.32
C GLY A 2 -1.05 17.90 -1.89
N TYR A 3 -0.88 18.32 -3.15
CA TYR A 3 -1.75 19.16 -3.97
C TYR A 3 -1.87 18.39 -5.27
N PHE A 4 -3.05 18.45 -5.82
CA PHE A 4 -3.25 18.17 -7.22
C PHE A 4 -3.56 19.52 -7.90
N PRO A 5 -2.77 19.94 -8.91
CA PRO A 5 -3.00 21.15 -9.71
C PRO A 5 -4.39 21.21 -10.33
N ASN A 6 -5.03 20.05 -10.53
CA ASN A 6 -6.37 19.91 -11.05
C ASN A 6 -7.00 18.60 -10.52
N GLY A 7 -8.32 18.46 -10.69
CA GLY A 7 -9.05 17.27 -10.24
C GLY A 7 -8.60 15.98 -10.94
N THR A 8 -8.15 16.04 -12.20
CA THR A 8 -7.70 14.87 -12.96
C THR A 8 -6.44 14.25 -12.37
N GLU A 9 -5.45 15.06 -11.98
CA GLU A 9 -4.25 14.57 -11.29
C GLU A 9 -4.57 13.92 -9.94
N GLY A 10 -5.58 14.46 -9.23
CA GLY A 10 -6.08 13.86 -8.00
C GLY A 10 -6.71 12.49 -8.23
N MET A 11 -7.56 12.38 -9.25
CA MET A 11 -8.20 11.11 -9.63
C MET A 11 -7.18 10.06 -10.06
N LEU A 12 -6.21 10.43 -10.89
CA LEU A 12 -5.16 9.51 -11.34
C LEU A 12 -4.31 9.01 -10.17
N TYR A 13 -3.99 9.89 -9.22
CA TYR A 13 -3.25 9.49 -8.04
C TYR A 13 -4.07 8.59 -7.10
N GLU A 14 -5.36 8.86 -6.98
CA GLU A 14 -6.29 8.03 -6.22
C GLU A 14 -6.37 6.62 -6.80
N GLU A 15 -6.53 6.50 -8.12
CA GLU A 15 -6.57 5.23 -8.84
C GLU A 15 -5.22 4.46 -8.75
N GLU A 16 -4.10 5.17 -8.91
CA GLU A 16 -2.76 4.55 -8.88
C GLU A 16 -2.37 4.05 -7.48
N TYR A 17 -2.72 4.80 -6.43
CA TYR A 17 -2.25 4.54 -5.07
C TYR A 17 -3.37 4.31 -4.06
N CYS A 18 -4.30 5.24 -3.90
CA CYS A 18 -5.27 5.19 -2.79
C CYS A 18 -6.18 3.96 -2.87
N ASP A 19 -6.67 3.60 -4.06
CA ASP A 19 -7.57 2.44 -4.26
C ASP A 19 -6.92 1.10 -3.88
N ARG A 20 -5.61 1.02 -4.07
CA ARG A 20 -4.80 -0.16 -3.74
C ARG A 20 -4.26 -0.13 -2.31
N CYS A 21 -4.39 0.98 -1.61
CA CYS A 21 -3.83 1.16 -0.28
C CYS A 21 -4.73 0.52 0.79
N LEU A 22 -4.14 -0.21 1.73
CA LEU A 22 -4.83 -0.81 2.87
C LEU A 22 -5.66 0.19 3.67
N HIS A 23 -5.25 1.46 3.68
CA HIS A 23 -5.88 2.54 4.44
C HIS A 23 -7.03 3.25 3.70
N GLN A 24 -7.45 2.81 2.50
CA GLN A 24 -8.39 3.55 1.64
C GLN A 24 -9.63 4.09 2.38
N ASP A 25 -10.30 3.25 3.18
CA ASP A 25 -11.57 3.60 3.83
C ASP A 25 -11.40 4.63 4.98
N GLU A 26 -10.24 4.64 5.63
CA GLU A 26 -9.92 5.53 6.75
C GLU A 26 -8.52 6.14 6.57
N CYS A 27 -8.28 6.79 5.43
CA CYS A 27 -6.97 7.34 5.11
C CYS A 27 -6.75 8.73 5.72
N PRO A 28 -5.96 8.88 6.81
CA PRO A 28 -5.73 10.19 7.42
C PRO A 28 -4.95 11.13 6.50
N VAL A 29 -4.12 10.60 5.60
CA VAL A 29 -3.38 11.41 4.61
C VAL A 29 -4.33 12.02 3.59
N TRP A 30 -5.32 11.25 3.12
CA TRP A 30 -6.34 11.74 2.19
C TRP A 30 -7.24 12.77 2.84
N LEU A 31 -7.68 12.53 4.08
CA LEU A 31 -8.45 13.52 4.84
C LEU A 31 -7.66 14.82 5.04
N ALA A 32 -6.38 14.74 5.42
CA ALA A 32 -5.52 15.91 5.55
C ALA A 32 -5.37 16.65 4.22
N HIS A 33 -5.27 15.92 3.10
CA HIS A 33 -5.24 16.50 1.76
C HIS A 33 -6.52 17.29 1.44
N LEU A 34 -7.69 16.71 1.69
CA LEU A 34 -8.99 17.38 1.46
C LEU A 34 -9.14 18.66 2.31
N LEU A 35 -8.63 18.65 3.55
CA LEU A 35 -8.79 19.76 4.49
C LEU A 35 -7.75 20.88 4.29
N TYR A 36 -6.51 20.55 3.91
CA TYR A 36 -5.39 21.48 4.00
C TYR A 36 -4.63 21.72 2.70
N SER A 37 -4.97 21.03 1.60
CA SER A 37 -4.27 21.18 0.31
C SER A 37 -4.21 22.64 -0.17
N TYR A 38 -5.30 23.40 -0.17
CA TYR A 38 -5.22 24.80 -0.61
C TYR A 38 -4.38 25.69 0.31
N ARG A 39 -4.45 25.45 1.63
CA ARG A 39 -3.75 26.25 2.62
C ARG A 39 -2.24 26.03 2.57
N ASP A 40 -1.82 24.78 2.33
CA ASP A 40 -0.44 24.34 2.50
C ASP A 40 0.32 24.22 1.16
N CYS A 41 -0.28 24.68 0.06
CA CYS A 41 0.26 24.49 -1.30
C CYS A 41 1.64 25.08 -1.53
N ASN A 42 1.92 26.22 -0.92
CA ASN A 42 3.18 26.94 -1.03
C ASN A 42 4.04 26.84 0.25
N HIS A 43 3.66 25.98 1.20
CA HIS A 43 4.42 25.74 2.43
C HIS A 43 5.22 24.45 2.30
N ASP A 44 6.45 24.53 1.82
CA ASP A 44 7.30 23.34 1.58
C ASP A 44 7.57 22.52 2.85
N SER A 45 7.42 23.12 4.04
CA SER A 45 7.49 22.44 5.33
C SER A 45 6.17 21.80 5.79
N SER A 46 5.10 21.85 5.00
CA SER A 46 3.83 21.21 5.36
C SER A 46 4.00 19.69 5.42
N ILE A 47 3.33 19.09 6.39
CA ILE A 47 3.26 17.64 6.58
C ILE A 47 2.74 16.92 5.33
N LEU A 48 1.94 17.60 4.49
CA LEU A 48 1.48 17.03 3.23
C LEU A 48 2.62 16.77 2.23
N HIS A 49 3.65 17.61 2.17
CA HIS A 49 4.82 17.36 1.31
C HIS A 49 5.75 16.31 1.90
N LEU A 50 5.73 16.11 3.22
CA LEU A 50 6.45 15.02 3.87
C LEU A 50 5.80 13.68 3.53
N LEU A 51 4.46 13.61 3.60
CA LEU A 51 3.71 12.37 3.38
C LEU A 51 3.57 12.02 1.90
N ILE A 52 3.41 13.02 1.02
CA ILE A 52 3.34 12.86 -0.44
C ILE A 52 4.48 13.68 -1.06
N PRO A 53 5.66 13.07 -1.28
CA PRO A 53 6.84 13.78 -1.75
C PRO A 53 6.63 14.35 -3.15
N LYS A 54 7.18 15.54 -3.41
CA LYS A 54 7.25 16.13 -4.76
C LYS A 54 8.40 15.49 -5.55
N LEU A 55 8.12 14.94 -6.72
CA LEU A 55 9.11 14.46 -7.69
C LEU A 55 9.16 15.40 -8.89
N GLN A 56 10.00 16.44 -8.83
CA GLN A 56 10.13 17.47 -9.89
C GLN A 56 8.78 18.02 -10.40
N LEU A 57 8.18 17.36 -11.39
CA LEU A 57 6.94 17.72 -12.08
C LEU A 57 5.72 16.90 -11.64
N SER A 58 5.88 15.87 -10.81
CA SER A 58 4.77 15.00 -10.35
C SER A 58 4.79 14.78 -8.84
N ASN A 59 3.73 14.14 -8.35
CA ASN A 59 3.70 13.62 -6.99
C ASN A 59 4.32 12.22 -6.97
N GLY A 60 5.17 11.97 -5.99
CA GLY A 60 5.68 10.64 -5.68
C GLY A 60 4.69 9.85 -4.84
N GLN A 61 5.01 8.57 -4.65
CA GLN A 61 4.22 7.66 -3.82
C GLN A 61 4.13 8.16 -2.37
N CYS A 62 2.92 8.10 -1.81
CA CYS A 62 2.67 8.38 -0.40
C CYS A 62 3.53 7.48 0.50
N LEU A 63 4.20 8.05 1.48
CA LEU A 63 5.05 7.29 2.41
C LEU A 63 4.26 6.35 3.33
N MET A 64 2.94 6.55 3.45
CA MET A 64 2.03 5.68 4.22
C MET A 64 1.33 4.63 3.33
N PHE A 65 1.72 4.52 2.05
CA PHE A 65 1.12 3.56 1.13
C PHE A 65 1.48 2.12 1.54
N VAL A 66 0.45 1.27 1.68
CA VAL A 66 0.59 -0.16 1.92
C VAL A 66 -0.31 -0.90 0.94
N ASP A 67 0.26 -1.62 -0.01
CA ASP A 67 -0.51 -2.33 -1.05
C ASP A 67 -1.31 -3.51 -0.45
N LYS A 68 -2.64 -3.51 -0.62
CA LYS A 68 -3.54 -4.62 -0.23
C LYS A 68 -3.11 -5.95 -0.85
N GLY A 69 -2.60 -5.91 -2.09
CA GLY A 69 -2.13 -7.08 -2.82
C GLY A 69 -0.87 -7.68 -2.22
N LEU A 70 0.00 -6.88 -1.59
CA LEU A 70 1.25 -7.37 -1.00
C LEU A 70 0.98 -8.32 0.17
N LEU A 71 0.09 -7.93 1.09
CA LEU A 71 -0.30 -8.78 2.22
C LEU A 71 -0.99 -10.06 1.77
N SER A 72 -1.87 -9.94 0.77
CA SER A 72 -2.57 -11.07 0.17
C SER A 72 -1.59 -12.08 -0.44
N ASN A 73 -0.59 -11.60 -1.18
CA ASN A 73 0.43 -12.43 -1.79
C ASN A 73 1.33 -13.13 -0.76
N LEU A 74 1.74 -12.42 0.29
CA LEU A 74 2.52 -12.99 1.39
C LEU A 74 1.73 -14.09 2.11
N ALA A 75 0.45 -13.85 2.38
CA ALA A 75 -0.43 -14.84 2.98
C ALA A 75 -0.55 -16.09 2.08
N LEU A 76 -0.80 -15.90 0.78
CA LEU A 76 -0.89 -17.01 -0.19
C LEU A 76 0.42 -17.81 -0.27
N GLN A 77 1.58 -17.16 -0.24
CA GLN A 77 2.87 -17.83 -0.22
C GLN A 77 3.04 -18.66 1.05
N LYS A 78 2.67 -18.12 2.21
CA LYS A 78 2.72 -18.84 3.50
C LYS A 78 1.80 -20.06 3.52
N PHE A 79 0.57 -19.93 3.02
CA PHE A 79 -0.34 -21.07 2.92
C PHE A 79 0.21 -22.17 2.01
N LYS A 80 0.83 -21.79 0.87
CA LYS A 80 1.46 -22.76 -0.04
C LYS A 80 2.65 -23.46 0.61
N SER A 81 3.50 -22.74 1.33
CA SER A 81 4.64 -23.34 2.03
C SER A 81 4.21 -24.30 3.12
N ASP A 82 3.21 -23.93 3.92
CA ASP A 82 2.70 -24.76 5.02
C ASP A 82 2.03 -26.04 4.50
N SER A 83 1.25 -25.91 3.41
CA SER A 83 0.65 -27.06 2.73
C SER A 83 1.71 -28.01 2.14
N ALA A 84 2.80 -27.47 1.60
CA ALA A 84 3.92 -28.29 1.10
C ALA A 84 4.63 -29.03 2.25
N ALA A 85 4.90 -28.34 3.36
CA ALA A 85 5.52 -28.93 4.54
C ALA A 85 4.66 -30.06 5.15
N ASN A 86 3.35 -29.84 5.29
CA ASN A 86 2.44 -30.87 5.81
C ASN A 86 2.38 -32.11 4.93
N ARG A 87 2.34 -31.95 3.60
CA ARG A 87 2.38 -33.09 2.66
C ARG A 87 3.68 -33.89 2.76
N ALA A 88 4.81 -33.21 2.94
CA ALA A 88 6.10 -33.86 3.15
C ALA A 88 6.16 -34.64 4.47
N ALA A 89 5.62 -34.05 5.55
CA ALA A 89 5.55 -34.71 6.86
C ALA A 89 4.70 -35.99 6.82
N ILE A 90 3.50 -35.91 6.24
CA ILE A 90 2.60 -37.07 6.09
C ILE A 90 3.28 -38.19 5.29
N ARG A 91 3.96 -37.84 4.19
CA ARG A 91 4.70 -38.83 3.40
C ARG A 91 5.80 -39.52 4.20
N ALA A 92 6.59 -38.76 4.96
CA ALA A 92 7.65 -39.31 5.79
C ALA A 92 7.11 -40.21 6.93
N GLU A 93 5.94 -39.90 7.48
CA GLU A 93 5.26 -40.76 8.45
C GLU A 93 4.76 -42.07 7.83
N MET A 94 4.18 -42.01 6.62
CA MET A 94 3.75 -43.22 5.90
C MET A 94 4.92 -44.12 5.51
N GLU A 95 6.07 -43.55 5.15
CA GLU A 95 7.29 -44.31 4.85
C GLU A 95 7.80 -45.04 6.11
N LYS A 96 7.81 -44.39 7.28
CA LYS A 96 8.18 -45.03 8.56
C LYS A 96 7.20 -46.11 9.04
N ALA A 97 5.94 -46.04 8.65
CA ALA A 97 4.92 -47.01 9.05
C ALA A 97 4.97 -48.32 8.23
N ASN A 98 5.76 -48.33 7.15
CA ASN A 98 5.90 -49.47 6.25
C ASN A 98 7.21 -50.26 6.45
N ASP A 99 8.07 -49.81 7.38
CA ASP A 99 9.29 -50.48 7.85
C ASP A 99 9.03 -51.18 9.20
#